data_AF-A0AAD1XF05-F1
#
_entry.id   AF-A0AAD1XF05-F1
#
_cell.length_a   1.000
_cell.length_b   1.000
_cell.length_c   1.000
_cell.angle_alpha   90.00
_cell.angle_beta   90.00
_cell.angle_gamma   90.00
#
_symmetry.space_group_name_H-M   'P 1'
#
loop_
_entity.id
_entity.type
_entity.pdbx_description
1 polymer ?
#
loop_
_entity_poly.entity_id
_entity_poly.type
_entity_poly.pdbx_seq_one_letter_code
_entity_poly.pdbx_strand_id
1 'polypeptide(L)'
;MSVSTQRGSGSKLHLGLYAFQLIGEVNTIRKQIFSKESKLVYLSSTLSQIEMLCELTFAHLNETVEPLIYFFEAVKALLKLKEYVGLITKERIGYYISKELYEVYKTDEEKMKSIVMLPRSKKKLPKPDKFQISNKMLKFALKSAQSVDSLASLEDDQHQKLSRNMDKPIIREILREDHIQRKGFFSKVIHFFLKRFKYLLKVLGSRKFKIVEILLILRPVIYMYLYLKHGAESYKPFSASLLIEIFGIIYCIQKSSNCRTETEQQELTGRWKGLFKYALKEPFFSKYTVNIVQFLLRRFISQGKIAFVLSILTYFKYYCYIV
;
A
#
# COMPACT_ATOMS: atom_id res chain seq x y z
N MET A 1 32.52 33.02 -15.20
CA MET A 1 31.76 32.16 -16.14
C MET A 1 30.41 31.81 -15.52
N SER A 2 29.36 32.48 -15.98
CA SER A 2 27.97 32.39 -15.51
C SER A 2 27.23 31.26 -16.24
N VAL A 3 27.15 30.09 -15.61
CA VAL A 3 26.41 28.90 -16.09
C VAL A 3 25.00 28.80 -15.45
N SER A 4 24.47 29.89 -14.91
CA SER A 4 23.23 29.87 -14.12
C SER A 4 21.93 30.09 -14.90
N THR A 5 21.96 30.56 -16.15
CA THR A 5 20.74 31.02 -16.85
C THR A 5 20.03 30.00 -17.75
N GLN A 6 20.66 28.88 -18.13
CA GLN A 6 19.99 27.86 -18.97
C GLN A 6 19.19 26.79 -18.20
N ARG A 7 19.26 26.74 -16.85
CA ARG A 7 18.48 25.77 -16.04
C ARG A 7 16.98 26.10 -15.90
N GLY A 8 16.55 27.31 -16.28
CA GLY A 8 15.19 27.80 -16.03
C GLY A 8 14.10 27.18 -16.91
N SER A 9 14.42 26.81 -18.16
CA SER A 9 13.39 26.34 -19.10
C SER A 9 13.03 24.86 -18.92
N GLY A 10 14.02 24.01 -18.59
CA GLY A 10 13.77 22.57 -18.40
C GLY A 10 12.93 22.26 -17.16
N SER A 11 13.17 22.97 -16.06
CA SER A 11 12.45 22.76 -14.79
C SER A 11 10.94 23.05 -14.90
N LYS A 12 10.54 24.08 -15.65
CA LYS A 12 9.13 24.41 -15.89
C LYS A 12 8.40 23.31 -16.68
N LEU A 13 9.07 22.72 -17.68
CA LEU A 13 8.50 21.63 -18.48
C LEU A 13 8.31 20.37 -17.62
N HIS A 14 9.29 20.02 -16.78
CA HIS A 14 9.15 18.91 -15.83
C HIS A 14 7.98 19.12 -14.86
N LEU A 15 7.82 20.34 -14.31
CA LEU A 15 6.69 20.66 -13.43
C LEU A 15 5.34 20.46 -14.15
N GLY A 16 5.26 20.91 -15.41
CA GLY A 16 4.07 20.71 -16.25
C GLY A 16 3.76 19.23 -16.50
N LEU A 17 4.77 18.40 -16.77
CA LEU A 17 4.60 16.95 -16.96
C LEU A 17 4.09 16.27 -15.69
N TYR A 18 4.66 16.57 -14.52
CA TYR A 18 4.19 16.02 -13.24
C TYR A 18 2.77 16.47 -12.89
N ALA A 19 2.44 17.74 -13.13
CA ALA A 19 1.09 18.24 -12.92
C ALA A 19 0.08 17.53 -13.83
N PHE A 20 0.44 17.29 -15.10
CA PHE A 20 -0.41 16.56 -16.04
C PHE A 20 -0.60 15.09 -15.62
N GLN A 21 0.46 14.42 -15.18
CA GLN A 21 0.40 13.06 -14.65
C GLN A 21 -0.52 12.98 -13.42
N LEU A 22 -0.40 13.94 -12.50
CA LEU A 22 -1.25 14.03 -11.31
C LEU A 22 -2.74 14.20 -11.68
N ILE A 23 -3.05 15.06 -12.66
CA ILE A 23 -4.42 15.23 -13.16
C ILE A 23 -4.96 13.91 -13.73
N GLY A 24 -4.13 13.17 -14.47
CA GLY A 24 -4.47 11.84 -14.99
C GLY A 24 -4.82 10.83 -13.89
N GLU A 25 -4.02 10.78 -12.81
CA GLU A 25 -4.30 9.93 -11.66
C GLU A 25 -5.56 10.32 -10.89
N VAL A 26 -5.75 11.63 -10.64
CA VAL A 26 -6.94 12.14 -9.95
C VAL A 26 -8.20 11.79 -10.73
N ASN A 27 -8.18 11.92 -12.07
CA ASN A 27 -9.28 11.52 -12.92
C ASN A 27 -9.55 10.01 -12.88
N THR A 28 -8.49 9.20 -12.78
CA THR A 28 -8.62 7.74 -12.64
C THR A 28 -9.27 7.36 -11.31
N ILE A 29 -8.84 7.98 -10.20
CA ILE A 29 -9.47 7.80 -8.88
C ILE A 29 -10.92 8.24 -8.90
N ARG A 30 -11.20 9.39 -9.52
CA ARG A 30 -12.58 9.89 -9.67
C ARG A 30 -13.43 8.85 -10.37
N LYS A 31 -12.98 8.31 -11.52
CA LYS A 31 -13.68 7.25 -12.24
C LYS A 31 -13.90 6.01 -11.37
N GLN A 32 -12.88 5.55 -10.62
CA GLN A 32 -13.01 4.39 -9.71
C GLN A 32 -14.04 4.63 -8.59
N ILE A 33 -14.07 5.84 -8.02
CA ILE A 33 -15.07 6.21 -7.00
C ILE A 33 -16.49 6.23 -7.59
N PHE A 34 -16.64 6.71 -8.83
CA PHE A 34 -17.94 6.78 -9.49
C PHE A 34 -18.44 5.44 -10.01
N SER A 35 -17.56 4.57 -10.56
CA SER A 35 -17.98 3.29 -11.14
C SER A 35 -18.43 2.28 -10.07
N LYS A 36 -18.03 2.46 -8.80
CA LYS A 36 -18.27 1.52 -7.68
C LYS A 36 -17.77 0.08 -7.96
N GLU A 37 -17.03 -0.15 -9.03
CA GLU A 37 -16.54 -1.47 -9.43
C GLU A 37 -15.46 -1.97 -8.48
N SER A 38 -14.60 -1.07 -8.00
CA SER A 38 -13.58 -1.41 -7.01
C SER A 38 -14.11 -1.28 -5.59
N LYS A 39 -14.01 -2.36 -4.83
CA LYS A 39 -14.33 -2.34 -3.39
C LYS A 39 -13.34 -1.47 -2.61
N LEU A 40 -12.15 -1.26 -3.15
CA LEU A 40 -11.03 -0.58 -2.49
C LEU A 40 -10.45 0.52 -3.39
N VAL A 41 -10.12 1.66 -2.79
CA VAL A 41 -9.55 2.81 -3.49
C VAL A 41 -8.19 3.10 -2.85
N TYR A 42 -7.14 3.10 -3.67
CA TYR A 42 -5.77 3.36 -3.27
C TYR A 42 -5.45 4.85 -3.45
N LEU A 43 -5.52 5.62 -2.37
CA LEU A 43 -5.20 7.04 -2.34
C LEU A 43 -3.72 7.30 -2.05
N SER A 44 -3.03 6.34 -1.43
CA SER A 44 -1.61 6.45 -1.06
C SER A 44 -0.72 6.66 -2.29
N SER A 45 -1.04 6.05 -3.43
CA SER A 45 -0.30 6.19 -4.70
C SER A 45 -0.31 7.64 -5.20
N THR A 46 -1.48 8.27 -5.23
CA THR A 46 -1.63 9.64 -5.74
C THR A 46 -1.01 10.66 -4.80
N LEU A 47 -1.01 10.37 -3.50
CA LEU A 47 -0.31 11.23 -2.55
C LEU A 47 1.21 11.23 -2.79
N SER A 48 1.81 10.12 -3.24
CA SER A 48 3.22 10.10 -3.64
C SER A 48 3.49 11.00 -4.85
N GLN A 49 2.56 11.10 -5.80
CA GLN A 49 2.71 12.04 -6.93
C GLN A 49 2.59 13.51 -6.50
N ILE A 50 1.69 13.79 -5.56
CA ILE A 50 1.56 15.13 -4.97
C ILE A 50 2.85 15.50 -4.24
N GLU A 51 3.42 14.58 -3.47
CA GLU A 51 4.69 14.81 -2.78
C GLU A 51 5.81 15.10 -3.78
N MET A 52 5.99 14.29 -4.84
CA MET A 52 7.00 14.57 -5.87
C MET A 52 6.81 15.95 -6.52
N LEU A 53 5.57 16.33 -6.80
CA LEU A 53 5.25 17.65 -7.35
C LEU A 53 5.60 18.77 -6.36
N CYS A 54 5.32 18.58 -5.07
CA CYS A 54 5.70 19.50 -4.02
C CYS A 54 7.22 19.60 -3.90
N GLU A 55 7.95 18.50 -3.80
CA GLU A 55 9.42 18.48 -3.74
C GLU A 55 10.04 19.25 -4.90
N LEU A 56 9.56 19.03 -6.13
CA LEU A 56 10.03 19.76 -7.31
C LEU A 56 9.73 21.26 -7.23
N THR A 57 8.56 21.62 -6.71
CA THR A 57 8.15 23.03 -6.53
C THR A 57 9.03 23.72 -5.49
N PHE A 58 9.26 23.09 -4.34
CA PHE A 58 10.12 23.64 -3.29
C PHE A 58 11.60 23.69 -3.70
N ALA A 59 12.07 22.71 -4.48
CA ALA A 59 13.39 22.76 -5.09
C ALA A 59 13.54 23.95 -6.04
N HIS A 60 12.48 24.35 -6.74
CA HIS A 60 12.48 25.56 -7.57
C HIS A 60 12.49 26.86 -6.74
N LEU A 61 11.91 26.82 -5.54
CA LEU A 61 11.87 27.95 -4.60
C LEU A 61 13.13 28.07 -3.73
N ASN A 62 14.08 27.12 -3.81
CA ASN A 62 15.26 27.03 -2.94
C ASN A 62 14.92 26.96 -1.43
N GLU A 63 13.77 26.40 -1.07
CA GLU A 63 13.34 26.25 0.32
C GLU A 63 13.59 24.83 0.86
N THR A 64 13.79 24.69 2.16
CA THR A 64 14.00 23.39 2.82
C THR A 64 12.70 22.60 2.89
N VAL A 65 12.64 21.45 2.21
CA VAL A 65 11.42 20.63 2.05
C VAL A 65 11.17 19.68 3.23
N GLU A 66 12.11 19.58 4.17
CA GLU A 66 12.12 18.57 5.24
C GLU A 66 10.78 18.45 6.02
N PRO A 67 10.21 19.52 6.62
CA PRO A 67 8.98 19.38 7.39
C PRO A 67 7.77 18.96 6.54
N LEU A 68 7.77 19.31 5.26
CA LEU A 68 6.70 18.96 4.33
C LEU A 68 6.78 17.48 3.94
N ILE A 69 7.97 16.96 3.68
CA ILE A 69 8.20 15.53 3.44
C ILE A 69 7.69 14.72 4.65
N TYR A 70 7.93 15.20 5.87
CA TYR A 70 7.47 14.52 7.08
C TYR A 70 5.94 14.46 7.17
N PHE A 71 5.29 15.56 6.80
CA PHE A 71 3.84 15.62 6.72
C PHE A 71 3.30 14.63 5.68
N PHE A 72 3.88 14.61 4.47
CA PHE A 72 3.45 13.68 3.42
C PHE A 72 3.65 12.21 3.80
N GLU A 73 4.79 11.85 4.39
CA GLU A 73 5.04 10.49 4.89
C GLU A 73 4.04 10.08 5.98
N ALA A 74 3.71 10.97 6.91
CA ALA A 74 2.71 10.71 7.93
C ALA A 74 1.31 10.50 7.31
N VAL A 75 0.90 11.35 6.38
CA VAL A 75 -0.39 11.23 5.70
C VAL A 75 -0.43 9.97 4.83
N LYS A 76 0.66 9.63 4.12
CA LYS A 76 0.79 8.38 3.35
C LYS A 76 0.63 7.16 4.25
N ALA A 77 1.31 7.12 5.40
CA ALA A 77 1.19 6.02 6.36
C ALA A 77 -0.26 5.86 6.85
N LEU A 78 -0.96 6.95 7.14
CA LEU A 78 -2.37 6.91 7.54
C LEU A 78 -3.29 6.39 6.42
N LEU A 79 -3.06 6.80 5.18
CA LEU A 79 -3.80 6.31 4.02
C LEU A 79 -3.55 4.82 3.77
N LYS A 80 -2.29 4.38 3.82
CA LYS A 80 -1.92 2.96 3.70
C LYS A 80 -2.57 2.12 4.80
N LEU A 81 -2.65 2.64 6.02
CA LEU A 81 -3.32 1.96 7.13
C LEU A 81 -4.83 1.83 6.90
N LYS A 82 -5.46 2.88 6.36
CA LYS A 82 -6.88 2.84 5.97
C LYS A 82 -7.12 1.84 4.83
N GLU A 83 -6.24 1.79 3.84
CA GLU A 83 -6.26 0.83 2.74
C GLU A 83 -6.12 -0.61 3.27
N TYR A 84 -5.17 -0.84 4.17
CA TYR A 84 -4.97 -2.14 4.83
C TYR A 84 -6.20 -2.61 5.60
N VAL A 85 -6.84 -1.72 6.36
CA VAL A 85 -8.12 -2.01 7.03
C VAL A 85 -9.21 -2.37 6.00
N GLY A 86 -9.25 -1.68 4.86
CA GLY A 86 -10.13 -2.01 3.74
C GLY A 86 -9.87 -3.41 3.19
N LEU A 87 -8.60 -3.79 3.00
CA LEU A 87 -8.21 -5.10 2.48
C LEU A 87 -8.66 -6.23 3.41
N ILE A 88 -8.46 -6.07 4.72
CA ILE A 88 -8.89 -7.06 5.71
C ILE A 88 -10.42 -7.16 5.78
N THR A 89 -11.11 -6.03 5.84
CA THR A 89 -12.57 -6.02 6.09
C THR A 89 -13.38 -6.41 4.86
N LYS A 90 -12.98 -5.96 3.66
CA LYS A 90 -13.74 -6.16 2.42
C LYS A 90 -13.30 -7.36 1.61
N GLU A 91 -11.98 -7.60 1.54
CA GLU A 91 -11.40 -8.66 0.69
C GLU A 91 -10.84 -9.84 1.50
N ARG A 92 -10.82 -9.74 2.85
CA ARG A 92 -10.26 -10.77 3.75
C ARG A 92 -8.77 -11.07 3.49
N ILE A 93 -8.06 -10.12 2.89
CA ILE A 93 -6.61 -10.21 2.65
C ILE A 93 -5.89 -9.73 3.91
N GLY A 94 -5.08 -10.60 4.52
CA GLY A 94 -4.44 -10.34 5.81
C GLY A 94 -3.13 -9.54 5.76
N TYR A 95 -2.68 -9.09 4.59
CA TYR A 95 -1.41 -8.37 4.39
C TYR A 95 -1.62 -7.15 3.48
N TYR A 96 -0.74 -6.16 3.57
CA TYR A 96 -0.84 -4.98 2.73
C TYR A 96 -0.29 -5.27 1.33
N ILE A 97 -1.08 -4.97 0.30
CA ILE A 97 -0.70 -5.17 -1.12
C ILE A 97 -0.68 -3.80 -1.80
N SER A 98 0.38 -3.52 -2.56
CA SER A 98 0.45 -2.31 -3.39
C SER A 98 -0.64 -2.29 -4.45
N LYS A 99 -0.97 -1.11 -4.97
CA LYS A 99 -2.01 -0.94 -6.00
C LYS A 99 -1.75 -1.85 -7.23
N GLU A 100 -0.53 -1.83 -7.75
CA GLU A 100 -0.13 -2.62 -8.92
C GLU A 100 -0.31 -4.13 -8.68
N LEU A 101 0.17 -4.63 -7.54
CA LEU A 101 0.02 -6.04 -7.17
C LEU A 101 -1.43 -6.42 -6.93
N TYR A 102 -2.25 -5.50 -6.43
CA TYR A 102 -3.68 -5.71 -6.23
C TYR A 102 -4.43 -5.81 -7.56
N GLU A 103 -4.07 -5.00 -8.56
CA GLU A 103 -4.63 -5.09 -9.91
C GLU A 103 -4.28 -6.43 -10.60
N VAL A 104 -3.04 -6.89 -10.45
CA VAL A 104 -2.61 -8.23 -10.89
C VAL A 104 -3.42 -9.31 -10.17
N TYR A 105 -3.51 -9.23 -8.84
CA TYR A 105 -4.28 -10.17 -8.03
C TYR A 105 -5.75 -10.24 -8.45
N LYS A 106 -6.38 -9.08 -8.70
CA LYS A 106 -7.77 -9.00 -9.20
C LYS A 106 -7.93 -9.65 -10.56
N THR A 107 -7.02 -9.35 -11.48
CA THR A 107 -7.01 -9.93 -12.82
C THR A 107 -6.88 -11.45 -12.76
N ASP A 108 -6.03 -11.97 -11.87
CA ASP A 108 -5.85 -13.40 -11.68
C ASP A 108 -7.06 -14.04 -10.98
N GLU A 109 -7.69 -13.36 -10.02
CA GLU A 109 -8.93 -13.79 -9.40
C GLU A 109 -10.06 -13.91 -10.44
N GLU A 110 -10.15 -12.95 -11.36
CA GLU A 110 -11.13 -12.94 -12.46
C GLU A 110 -10.85 -14.07 -13.47
N LYS A 111 -9.58 -14.28 -13.85
CA LYS A 111 -9.17 -15.41 -14.68
C LYS A 111 -9.48 -16.75 -14.01
N MET A 112 -9.27 -16.88 -12.71
CA MET A 112 -9.57 -18.12 -11.99
C MET A 112 -11.08 -18.36 -11.88
N LYS A 113 -11.89 -17.30 -11.75
CA LYS A 113 -13.36 -17.40 -11.78
C LYS A 113 -13.90 -17.73 -13.17
N SER A 114 -13.20 -17.30 -14.22
CA SER A 114 -13.52 -17.63 -15.60
C SER A 114 -12.95 -18.97 -16.05
N ILE A 115 -12.25 -19.71 -15.20
CA ILE A 115 -11.71 -21.05 -15.52
C ILE A 115 -12.43 -22.09 -14.66
N VAL A 116 -12.96 -23.14 -15.29
CA VAL A 116 -13.45 -24.34 -14.61
C VAL A 116 -12.39 -25.43 -14.76
N MET A 117 -11.91 -25.97 -13.62
CA MET A 117 -11.06 -27.16 -13.64
C MET A 117 -11.93 -28.41 -13.67
N LEU A 118 -11.73 -29.24 -14.70
CA LEU A 118 -12.40 -30.53 -14.78
C LEU A 118 -11.87 -31.48 -13.69
N PRO A 119 -12.74 -32.10 -12.87
CA PRO A 119 -12.32 -32.87 -11.70
C PRO A 119 -11.46 -34.09 -12.03
N ARG A 120 -11.66 -34.70 -13.21
CA ARG A 120 -10.92 -35.91 -13.64
C ARG A 120 -9.63 -35.60 -14.40
N SER A 121 -9.66 -34.66 -15.33
CA SER A 121 -8.52 -34.39 -16.21
C SER A 121 -7.60 -33.28 -15.70
N LYS A 122 -8.02 -32.53 -14.67
CA LYS A 122 -7.38 -31.27 -14.23
C LYS A 122 -7.19 -30.25 -15.37
N LYS A 123 -7.85 -30.45 -16.52
CA LYS A 123 -7.78 -29.54 -17.66
C LYS A 123 -8.55 -28.28 -17.31
N LYS A 124 -7.90 -27.14 -17.48
CA LYS A 124 -8.50 -25.80 -17.33
C LYS A 124 -9.30 -25.51 -18.58
N LEU A 125 -10.62 -25.35 -18.44
CA LEU A 125 -11.48 -24.92 -19.53
C LEU A 125 -12.03 -23.52 -19.20
N PRO A 126 -12.18 -22.63 -20.20
CA PRO A 126 -12.91 -21.40 -19.99
C PRO A 126 -14.32 -21.76 -19.53
N LYS A 127 -14.79 -21.06 -18.50
CA LYS A 127 -16.15 -21.14 -18.02
C LYS A 127 -17.02 -20.66 -19.18
N PRO A 128 -17.92 -21.51 -19.70
CA PRO A 128 -18.79 -21.11 -20.79
C PRO A 128 -19.55 -19.86 -20.35
N ASP A 129 -19.46 -18.79 -21.13
CA ASP A 129 -20.27 -17.59 -20.91
C ASP A 129 -21.72 -18.02 -20.82
N LYS A 130 -22.38 -17.64 -19.71
CA LYS A 130 -23.74 -18.02 -19.30
C LYS A 130 -24.38 -18.95 -20.32
N PHE A 131 -24.19 -20.28 -20.16
CA PHE A 131 -24.88 -21.27 -20.99
C PHE A 131 -26.33 -20.80 -21.09
N GLN A 132 -26.77 -20.43 -22.30
CA GLN A 132 -28.16 -20.07 -22.49
C GLN A 132 -28.92 -21.38 -22.30
N ILE A 133 -29.37 -21.62 -21.07
CA ILE A 133 -30.14 -22.80 -20.73
C ILE A 133 -31.36 -22.75 -21.61
N SER A 134 -31.48 -23.71 -22.54
CA SER A 134 -32.63 -23.72 -23.43
C SER A 134 -33.91 -23.77 -22.58
N ASN A 135 -34.94 -23.04 -22.99
CA ASN A 135 -36.22 -23.01 -22.27
C ASN A 135 -36.79 -24.43 -22.06
N LYS A 136 -36.41 -25.41 -22.90
CA LYS A 136 -36.74 -26.83 -22.72
C LYS A 136 -36.04 -27.43 -21.49
N MET A 137 -34.74 -27.26 -21.34
CA MET A 137 -34.02 -27.76 -20.16
C MET A 137 -34.48 -27.06 -18.87
N LEU A 138 -34.79 -25.77 -18.95
CA LEU A 138 -35.30 -25.00 -17.80
C LEU A 138 -36.68 -25.53 -17.35
N LYS A 139 -37.57 -25.88 -18.31
CA LYS A 139 -38.85 -26.55 -18.02
C LYS A 139 -38.67 -27.93 -17.39
N PHE A 140 -37.70 -28.73 -17.87
CA PHE A 140 -37.43 -30.05 -17.27
C PHE A 140 -36.85 -29.92 -15.85
N ALA A 141 -35.92 -29.00 -15.63
CA ALA A 141 -35.34 -28.72 -14.32
C ALA A 141 -36.40 -28.23 -13.31
N LEU A 142 -37.29 -27.32 -13.74
CA LEU A 142 -38.42 -26.87 -12.93
C LEU A 142 -39.41 -27.99 -12.63
N LYS A 143 -39.71 -28.87 -13.60
CA LYS A 143 -40.59 -30.03 -13.39
C LYS A 143 -39.98 -31.04 -12.41
N SER A 144 -38.67 -31.24 -12.44
CA SER A 144 -37.96 -32.07 -11.46
C SER A 144 -37.83 -31.42 -10.08
N ALA A 145 -37.71 -30.09 -10.01
CA ALA A 145 -37.69 -29.38 -8.74
C ALA A 145 -39.08 -29.38 -8.07
N GLN A 146 -40.16 -29.22 -8.85
CA GLN A 146 -41.53 -29.31 -8.35
C GLN A 146 -41.89 -30.70 -7.81
N SER A 147 -41.27 -31.77 -8.30
CA SER A 147 -41.41 -33.11 -7.71
C SER A 147 -40.62 -33.30 -6.41
N VAL A 148 -39.70 -32.39 -6.08
CA VAL A 148 -38.89 -32.39 -4.84
C VAL A 148 -39.46 -31.42 -3.81
N ASP A 149 -40.13 -30.33 -4.22
CA ASP A 149 -40.84 -29.42 -3.32
C ASP A 149 -42.05 -30.06 -2.61
N SER A 150 -42.58 -31.18 -3.12
CA SER A 150 -43.55 -32.02 -2.39
C SER A 150 -42.94 -32.78 -1.19
N LEU A 151 -41.62 -32.71 -0.98
CA LEU A 151 -40.90 -33.27 0.18
C LEU A 151 -40.28 -32.20 1.10
N ALA A 152 -40.15 -30.95 0.63
CA ALA A 152 -39.50 -29.86 1.38
C ALA A 152 -40.46 -29.04 2.25
N SER A 153 -41.78 -29.26 2.16
CA SER A 153 -42.80 -28.56 2.96
C SER A 153 -42.86 -28.98 4.44
N LEU A 154 -41.77 -29.55 4.99
CA LEU A 154 -41.64 -29.96 6.39
C LEU A 154 -40.49 -29.26 7.15
N GLU A 155 -39.67 -28.41 6.50
CA GLU A 155 -38.52 -27.73 7.14
C GLU A 155 -38.63 -26.19 7.24
N ASP A 156 -39.66 -25.56 6.65
CA ASP A 156 -39.74 -24.09 6.54
C ASP A 156 -40.23 -23.34 7.79
N ASP A 157 -40.57 -24.02 8.89
CA ASP A 157 -41.06 -23.37 10.12
C ASP A 157 -39.95 -22.89 11.09
N GLN A 158 -38.67 -23.16 10.82
CA GLN A 158 -37.58 -22.78 11.76
C GLN A 158 -36.77 -21.53 11.38
N HIS A 159 -36.78 -21.05 10.13
CA HIS A 159 -35.89 -19.96 9.71
C HIS A 159 -36.49 -18.53 9.82
N GLN A 160 -37.78 -18.39 10.15
CA GLN A 160 -38.43 -17.08 10.25
C GLN A 160 -38.24 -16.36 11.61
N LYS A 161 -37.60 -17.00 12.60
CA LYS A 161 -37.33 -16.42 13.94
C LYS A 161 -35.96 -15.74 14.11
N LEU A 162 -35.03 -15.83 13.15
CA LEU A 162 -33.67 -15.26 13.31
C LEU A 162 -33.44 -13.88 12.68
N SER A 163 -34.36 -13.36 11.85
CA SER A 163 -34.18 -12.10 11.10
C SER A 163 -34.79 -10.85 11.75
N ARG A 164 -35.31 -10.92 12.99
CA ARG A 164 -35.98 -9.77 13.65
C ARG A 164 -35.17 -9.02 14.71
N ASN A 165 -33.85 -9.20 14.81
CA ASN A 165 -33.07 -8.63 15.94
C ASN A 165 -31.79 -7.85 15.58
N MET A 166 -31.72 -7.23 14.40
CA MET A 166 -30.57 -6.37 14.06
C MET A 166 -31.00 -5.00 13.51
N ASP A 167 -31.94 -4.35 14.20
CA ASP A 167 -32.24 -2.94 13.99
C ASP A 167 -31.95 -2.09 15.24
N LYS A 168 -30.84 -1.34 15.14
CA LYS A 168 -30.55 -0.02 15.74
C LYS A 168 -30.24 0.05 17.25
N PRO A 169 -28.96 0.35 17.58
CA PRO A 169 -28.73 1.53 18.43
C PRO A 169 -27.58 2.46 17.98
N ILE A 170 -27.03 2.34 16.76
CA ILE A 170 -25.81 3.10 16.37
C ILE A 170 -26.12 4.51 15.82
N ILE A 171 -27.34 4.79 15.37
CA ILE A 171 -27.68 6.09 14.73
C ILE A 171 -28.01 7.20 15.74
N ARG A 172 -28.31 6.87 17.01
CA ARG A 172 -28.68 7.88 18.02
C ARG A 172 -27.49 8.62 18.65
N GLU A 173 -26.26 8.20 18.39
CA GLU A 173 -25.06 8.82 18.99
C GLU A 173 -24.45 9.95 18.13
N ILE A 174 -24.97 10.18 16.91
CA ILE A 174 -24.45 11.19 15.97
C ILE A 174 -25.15 12.56 16.14
N LEU A 175 -26.28 12.64 16.83
CA LEU A 175 -27.15 13.84 16.88
C LEU A 175 -27.03 14.69 18.18
N ARG A 176 -25.99 14.50 19.00
CA ARG A 176 -25.86 15.18 20.32
C ARG A 176 -24.62 16.07 20.51
N GLU A 177 -23.88 16.42 19.45
CA GLU A 177 -22.62 17.20 19.57
C GLU A 177 -22.70 18.67 19.05
N ASP A 178 -23.87 19.32 19.06
CA ASP A 178 -24.01 20.70 18.54
C ASP A 178 -23.71 21.85 19.53
N HIS A 179 -23.19 21.56 20.72
CA HIS A 179 -22.76 22.60 21.67
C HIS A 179 -21.26 22.52 22.00
N ILE A 180 -20.39 22.77 21.01
CA ILE A 180 -18.99 23.08 21.29
C ILE A 180 -18.58 24.37 20.56
N GLN A 181 -18.31 25.38 21.40
CA GLN A 181 -17.75 26.70 21.13
C GLN A 181 -16.63 26.70 20.09
N ARG A 182 -16.49 27.87 19.43
CA ARG A 182 -15.53 28.25 18.39
C ARG A 182 -14.07 27.82 18.67
N LYS A 183 -13.79 26.53 18.54
CA LYS A 183 -12.43 26.03 18.32
C LYS A 183 -12.09 26.32 16.86
N GLY A 184 -10.94 26.97 16.64
CA GLY A 184 -10.47 27.34 15.31
C GLY A 184 -10.48 26.14 14.34
N PHE A 185 -10.60 26.42 13.05
CA PHE A 185 -10.69 25.41 11.98
C PHE A 185 -9.66 24.28 12.16
N PHE A 186 -8.42 24.61 12.52
CA PHE A 186 -7.35 23.65 12.81
C PHE A 186 -7.68 22.67 13.94
N SER A 187 -8.31 23.12 15.02
CA SER A 187 -8.67 22.23 16.13
C SER A 187 -9.78 21.25 15.72
N LYS A 188 -10.73 21.67 14.88
CA LYS A 188 -11.74 20.77 14.30
C LYS A 188 -11.10 19.72 13.40
N VAL A 189 -10.16 20.13 12.54
CA VAL A 189 -9.39 19.22 11.67
C VAL A 189 -8.58 18.23 12.50
N ILE A 190 -7.79 18.70 13.46
CA ILE A 190 -6.99 17.85 14.37
C ILE A 190 -7.90 16.89 15.15
N HIS A 191 -9.02 17.38 15.69
CA HIS A 191 -9.96 16.54 16.42
C HIS A 191 -10.59 15.46 15.53
N PHE A 192 -10.97 15.82 14.29
CA PHE A 192 -11.47 14.87 13.30
C PHE A 192 -10.43 13.77 12.99
N PHE A 193 -9.17 14.17 12.79
CA PHE A 193 -8.06 13.23 12.58
C PHE A 193 -7.82 12.35 13.80
N LEU A 194 -7.81 12.90 15.02
CA LEU A 194 -7.62 12.14 16.25
C LEU A 194 -8.77 11.15 16.52
N LYS A 195 -10.03 11.55 16.27
CA LYS A 195 -11.20 10.67 16.40
C LYS A 195 -11.13 9.51 15.39
N ARG A 196 -10.77 9.80 14.14
CA ARG A 196 -10.52 8.79 13.10
C ARG A 196 -9.33 7.89 13.45
N PHE A 197 -8.27 8.44 14.01
CA PHE A 197 -7.08 7.71 14.43
C PHE A 197 -7.39 6.78 15.61
N LYS A 198 -8.17 7.22 16.60
CA LYS A 198 -8.64 6.34 17.70
C LYS A 198 -9.50 5.19 17.18
N TYR A 199 -10.39 5.45 16.22
CA TYR A 199 -11.16 4.38 15.57
C TYR A 199 -10.24 3.39 14.86
N LEU A 200 -9.25 3.88 14.12
CA LEU A 200 -8.22 3.06 13.50
C LEU A 200 -7.48 2.22 14.54
N LEU A 201 -6.98 2.80 15.63
CA LEU A 201 -6.31 2.07 16.71
C LEU A 201 -7.18 0.96 17.31
N LYS A 202 -8.48 1.24 17.55
CA LYS A 202 -9.42 0.24 18.05
C LYS A 202 -9.62 -0.91 17.06
N VAL A 203 -9.73 -0.59 15.77
CA VAL A 203 -9.84 -1.60 14.71
C VAL A 203 -8.56 -2.43 14.65
N LEU A 204 -7.39 -1.80 14.68
CA LEU A 204 -6.06 -2.42 14.64
C LEU A 204 -5.79 -3.35 15.82
N GLY A 205 -6.47 -3.15 16.96
CA GLY A 205 -6.41 -4.07 18.11
C GLY A 205 -7.10 -5.42 17.89
N SER A 206 -7.79 -5.64 16.76
CA SER A 206 -8.44 -6.92 16.48
C SER A 206 -7.42 -7.99 16.08
N ARG A 207 -7.61 -9.25 16.51
CA ARG A 207 -6.73 -10.40 16.16
C ARG A 207 -6.52 -10.65 14.66
N LYS A 208 -7.34 -10.02 13.80
CA LYS A 208 -7.22 -10.09 12.33
C LYS A 208 -6.09 -9.22 11.79
N PHE A 209 -5.61 -8.24 12.56
CA PHE A 209 -4.52 -7.37 12.17
C PHE A 209 -3.18 -7.98 12.57
N LYS A 210 -2.25 -7.97 11.63
CA LYS A 210 -0.91 -8.45 11.87
C LYS A 210 -0.05 -7.27 12.28
N ILE A 211 0.49 -7.32 13.51
CA ILE A 211 1.33 -6.26 14.08
C ILE A 211 2.50 -5.93 13.14
N VAL A 212 3.09 -6.95 12.51
CA VAL A 212 4.20 -6.79 11.55
C VAL A 212 3.82 -5.89 10.37
N GLU A 213 2.62 -6.07 9.80
CA GLU A 213 2.15 -5.25 8.67
C GLU A 213 1.94 -3.79 9.09
N ILE A 214 1.41 -3.58 10.31
CA ILE A 214 1.24 -2.23 10.87
C ILE A 214 2.61 -1.57 11.07
N LEU A 215 3.58 -2.30 11.62
CA LEU A 215 4.94 -1.80 11.82
C LEU A 215 5.60 -1.42 10.48
N LEU A 216 5.41 -2.22 9.43
CA LEU A 216 5.92 -1.93 8.10
C LEU A 216 5.28 -0.68 7.49
N ILE A 217 3.96 -0.50 7.67
CA ILE A 217 3.24 0.71 7.22
C ILE A 217 3.72 1.95 8.00
N LEU A 218 3.93 1.84 9.31
CA LEU A 218 4.38 2.93 10.18
C LEU A 218 5.89 3.17 10.14
N ARG A 219 6.66 2.29 9.51
CA ARG A 219 8.13 2.34 9.44
C ARG A 219 8.66 3.72 9.04
N PRO A 220 8.16 4.40 8.00
CA PRO A 220 8.65 5.74 7.63
C PRO A 220 8.45 6.74 8.77
N VAL A 221 7.28 6.73 9.42
CA VAL A 221 6.96 7.63 10.54
C VAL A 221 7.86 7.37 11.75
N ILE A 222 8.10 6.10 12.07
CA ILE A 222 9.02 5.71 13.16
C ILE A 222 10.45 6.17 12.85
N TYR A 223 10.91 5.94 11.62
CA TYR A 223 12.21 6.39 11.15
C TYR A 223 12.34 7.92 11.27
N MET A 224 11.34 8.67 10.77
CA MET A 224 11.32 10.14 10.85
C MET A 224 11.34 10.65 12.28
N TYR A 225 10.51 10.09 13.16
CA TYR A 225 10.49 10.46 14.57
C TYR A 225 11.85 10.26 15.24
N LEU A 226 12.49 9.10 14.99
CA LEU A 226 13.81 8.81 15.54
C LEU A 226 14.92 9.68 14.92
N TYR A 227 14.78 10.04 13.64
CA TYR A 227 15.70 10.94 12.93
C TYR A 227 15.64 12.34 13.53
N LEU A 228 14.44 12.90 13.72
CA LEU A 228 14.23 14.20 14.38
C LEU A 228 14.80 14.22 15.80
N LYS A 229 14.62 13.12 16.54
CA LYS A 229 15.05 13.02 17.95
C LYS A 229 16.57 12.86 18.11
N HIS A 230 17.23 12.15 17.21
CA HIS A 230 18.64 11.76 17.39
C HIS A 230 19.60 12.36 16.36
N GLY A 231 19.09 13.04 15.34
CA GLY A 231 19.87 13.64 14.27
C GLY A 231 20.28 12.64 13.18
N ALA A 232 20.83 13.20 12.10
CA ALA A 232 21.17 12.48 10.87
C ALA A 232 22.32 11.46 11.04
N GLU A 233 23.26 11.72 11.94
CA GLU A 233 24.43 10.87 12.15
C GLU A 233 24.14 9.66 13.06
N SER A 234 22.94 9.61 13.67
CA SER A 234 22.58 8.53 14.57
C SER A 234 22.23 7.25 13.83
N TYR A 235 22.75 6.12 14.31
CA TYR A 235 22.34 4.79 13.85
C TYR A 235 20.95 4.39 14.32
N LYS A 236 20.38 5.04 15.35
CA LYS A 236 19.11 4.64 15.96
C LYS A 236 17.92 4.59 14.98
N PRO A 237 17.63 5.64 14.17
CA PRO A 237 16.55 5.58 13.18
C PRO A 237 16.78 4.45 12.17
N PHE A 238 18.03 4.30 11.72
CA PHE A 238 18.44 3.27 10.78
C PHE A 238 18.22 1.86 11.33
N SER A 239 18.76 1.57 12.52
CA SER A 239 18.65 0.27 13.17
C SER A 239 17.19 -0.10 13.46
N ALA A 240 16.37 0.85 13.91
CA ALA A 240 14.95 0.60 14.13
C ALA A 240 14.21 0.22 12.84
N SER A 241 14.44 0.97 11.75
CA SER A 241 13.83 0.69 10.45
C SER A 241 14.32 -0.64 9.86
N LEU A 242 15.61 -0.96 10.01
CA LEU A 242 16.19 -2.23 9.58
C LEU A 242 15.60 -3.41 10.36
N LEU A 243 15.47 -3.28 11.68
CA LEU A 243 14.85 -4.32 12.51
C LEU A 243 13.41 -4.60 12.08
N ILE A 244 12.62 -3.55 11.83
CA ILE A 244 11.25 -3.70 11.32
C ILE A 244 11.26 -4.49 9.99
N GLU A 245 12.21 -4.21 9.10
CA GLU A 245 12.33 -4.91 7.82
C GLU A 245 12.70 -6.38 7.99
N ILE A 246 13.67 -6.68 8.86
CA ILE A 246 14.10 -8.04 9.17
C ILE A 246 12.94 -8.84 9.77
N PHE A 247 12.20 -8.26 10.72
CA PHE A 247 10.99 -8.89 11.26
C PHE A 247 9.95 -9.14 10.17
N GLY A 248 9.77 -8.18 9.25
CA GLY A 248 8.91 -8.34 8.08
C GLY A 248 9.31 -9.52 7.20
N ILE A 249 10.61 -9.69 6.91
CA ILE A 249 11.12 -10.77 6.07
C ILE A 249 11.00 -12.12 6.77
N ILE A 250 11.40 -12.21 8.04
CA ILE A 250 11.25 -13.43 8.84
C ILE A 250 9.78 -13.86 8.86
N TYR A 251 8.87 -12.90 9.09
CA TYR A 251 7.44 -13.16 9.07
C TYR A 251 6.94 -13.67 7.71
N CYS A 252 7.38 -13.04 6.60
CA CYS A 252 7.06 -13.52 5.25
C CYS A 252 7.57 -14.95 5.02
N ILE A 253 8.81 -15.26 5.41
CA ILE A 253 9.40 -16.60 5.26
C ILE A 253 8.62 -17.64 6.07
N GLN A 254 8.29 -17.34 7.34
CA GLN A 254 7.51 -18.22 8.20
C GLN A 254 6.11 -18.49 7.63
N LYS A 255 5.44 -17.47 7.10
CA LYS A 255 4.14 -17.62 6.44
C LYS A 255 4.25 -18.46 5.17
N SER A 256 5.34 -18.27 4.43
CA SER A 256 5.56 -18.79 3.09
C SER A 256 6.04 -20.25 3.05
N SER A 257 6.35 -20.88 4.17
CA SER A 257 6.86 -22.26 4.21
C SER A 257 5.88 -23.28 3.62
N ASN A 258 4.59 -22.95 3.51
CA ASN A 258 3.55 -23.92 3.16
C ASN A 258 2.99 -23.82 1.73
N CYS A 259 3.20 -22.72 0.99
CA CYS A 259 2.95 -22.56 -0.45
C CYS A 259 3.28 -21.12 -0.86
N ARG A 260 4.22 -20.91 -1.79
CA ARG A 260 4.55 -19.57 -2.32
C ARG A 260 3.66 -19.24 -3.51
N THR A 261 2.71 -18.32 -3.32
CA THR A 261 2.09 -17.64 -4.46
C THR A 261 3.12 -16.74 -5.16
N GLU A 262 3.02 -16.54 -6.48
CA GLU A 262 3.94 -15.67 -7.23
C GLU A 262 3.97 -14.24 -6.65
N THR A 263 2.82 -13.76 -6.18
CA THR A 263 2.69 -12.45 -5.52
C THR A 263 3.52 -12.36 -4.24
N GLU A 264 3.55 -13.41 -3.42
CA GLU A 264 4.36 -13.45 -2.19
C GLU A 264 5.86 -13.54 -2.50
N GLN A 265 6.24 -14.20 -3.59
CA GLN A 265 7.63 -14.22 -4.05
C GLN A 265 8.08 -12.83 -4.48
N GLN A 266 7.27 -12.15 -5.30
CA GLN A 266 7.57 -10.79 -5.74
C GLN A 266 7.69 -9.82 -4.55
N GLU A 267 6.80 -9.96 -3.56
CA GLU A 267 6.87 -9.17 -2.33
C GLU A 267 8.17 -9.43 -1.57
N LEU A 268 8.52 -10.71 -1.36
CA LEU A 268 9.75 -11.09 -0.66
C LEU A 268 11.00 -10.57 -1.40
N THR A 269 11.05 -10.72 -2.72
CA THR A 269 12.13 -10.17 -3.55
C THR A 269 12.21 -8.65 -3.44
N GLY A 270 11.07 -7.97 -3.41
CA GLY A 270 10.99 -6.53 -3.17
C GLY A 270 11.59 -6.12 -1.83
N ARG A 271 11.25 -6.84 -0.75
CA ARG A 271 11.80 -6.60 0.60
C ARG A 271 13.31 -6.87 0.68
N TRP A 272 13.79 -7.92 0.02
CA TRP A 272 15.23 -8.20 -0.10
C TRP A 272 15.99 -7.08 -0.83
N LYS A 273 15.44 -6.59 -1.95
CA LYS A 273 16.00 -5.40 -2.63
C LYS A 273 15.99 -4.17 -1.72
N GLY A 274 14.96 -4.03 -0.89
CA GLY A 274 14.87 -3.01 0.16
C GLY A 274 15.99 -3.08 1.18
N LEU A 275 16.39 -4.28 1.62
CA LEU A 275 17.53 -4.46 2.53
C LEU A 275 18.83 -3.92 1.95
N PHE A 276 19.09 -4.15 0.66
CA PHE A 276 20.29 -3.61 0.01
C PHE A 276 20.34 -2.07 0.03
N LYS A 277 19.17 -1.40 -0.01
CA LYS A 277 19.12 0.08 0.11
C LYS A 277 19.69 0.57 1.45
N TYR A 278 19.62 -0.23 2.52
CA TYR A 278 20.20 0.15 3.81
C TYR A 278 21.73 0.22 3.78
N ALA A 279 22.41 -0.60 2.98
CA ALA A 279 23.86 -0.49 2.81
C ALA A 279 24.29 0.83 2.14
N LEU A 280 23.36 1.48 1.42
CA LEU A 280 23.58 2.75 0.73
C LEU A 280 23.13 3.97 1.55
N LYS A 281 22.47 3.78 2.70
CA LYS A 281 22.02 4.89 3.56
C LYS A 281 23.11 5.33 4.55
N GLU A 282 23.12 6.63 4.85
CA GLU A 282 23.91 7.15 5.97
C GLU A 282 23.32 6.67 7.31
N PRO A 283 24.16 6.49 8.36
CA PRO A 283 25.62 6.67 8.39
C PRO A 283 26.43 5.45 7.90
N PHE A 284 25.76 4.37 7.47
CA PHE A 284 26.43 3.11 7.11
C PHE A 284 27.28 3.25 5.85
N PHE A 285 26.79 4.00 4.87
CA PHE A 285 27.48 4.24 3.61
C PHE A 285 28.85 4.91 3.81
N SER A 286 28.88 6.05 4.49
CA SER A 286 30.12 6.80 4.74
C SER A 286 31.12 6.01 5.59
N LYS A 287 30.67 5.37 6.68
CA LYS A 287 31.57 4.74 7.65
C LYS A 287 32.03 3.34 7.26
N TYR A 288 31.20 2.54 6.59
CA TYR A 288 31.51 1.14 6.29
C TYR A 288 31.56 0.86 4.79
N THR A 289 30.52 1.21 4.04
CA THR A 289 30.39 0.78 2.64
C THR A 289 31.54 1.31 1.78
N VAL A 290 31.88 2.60 1.90
CA VAL A 290 33.00 3.19 1.14
C VAL A 290 34.31 2.51 1.49
N ASN A 291 34.58 2.29 2.78
CA ASN A 291 35.83 1.68 3.26
C ASN A 291 35.95 0.22 2.79
N ILE A 292 34.88 -0.57 2.88
CA ILE A 292 34.86 -1.96 2.43
C ILE A 292 35.06 -2.04 0.92
N VAL A 293 34.36 -1.21 0.14
CA VAL A 293 34.51 -1.19 -1.33
C VAL A 293 35.92 -0.77 -1.72
N GLN A 294 36.48 0.27 -1.11
CA GLN A 294 37.86 0.68 -1.35
C GLN A 294 38.85 -0.44 -1.00
N PHE A 295 38.68 -1.08 0.15
CA PHE A 295 39.53 -2.18 0.59
C PHE A 295 39.50 -3.36 -0.39
N LEU A 296 38.30 -3.78 -0.82
CA LEU A 296 38.14 -4.89 -1.77
C LEU A 296 38.72 -4.55 -3.16
N LEU A 297 38.46 -3.34 -3.66
CA LEU A 297 38.89 -2.95 -5.02
C LEU A 297 40.37 -2.58 -5.11
N ARG A 298 41.00 -2.16 -4.00
CA ARG A 298 42.43 -1.83 -3.96
C ARG A 298 43.32 -2.99 -4.38
N ARG A 299 42.85 -4.23 -4.23
CA ARG A 299 43.59 -5.43 -4.65
C ARG A 299 43.56 -5.68 -6.17
N PHE A 300 42.55 -5.15 -6.87
CA PHE A 300 42.27 -5.54 -8.26
C PHE A 300 42.37 -4.38 -9.26
N ILE A 301 42.30 -3.13 -8.82
CA ILE A 301 42.09 -1.99 -9.73
C ILE A 301 42.95 -0.77 -9.34
N SER A 302 43.38 0.02 -10.33
CA SER A 302 44.08 1.31 -10.12
C SER A 302 43.20 2.37 -9.43
N GLN A 303 43.84 3.29 -8.70
CA GLN A 303 43.18 4.32 -7.90
C GLN A 303 42.16 5.17 -8.69
N GLY A 304 42.48 5.53 -9.95
CA GLY A 304 41.57 6.32 -10.79
C GLY A 304 40.24 5.60 -11.08
N LYS A 305 40.28 4.28 -11.29
CA LYS A 305 39.05 3.48 -11.51
C LYS A 305 38.27 3.26 -10.21
N ILE A 306 38.94 3.19 -9.05
CA ILE A 306 38.26 3.14 -7.75
C ILE A 306 37.46 4.42 -7.53
N ALA A 307 38.04 5.60 -7.81
CA ALA A 307 37.33 6.87 -7.72
C ALA A 307 36.09 6.90 -8.64
N PHE A 308 36.20 6.36 -9.86
CA PHE A 308 35.07 6.23 -10.77
C PHE A 308 33.96 5.32 -10.20
N VAL A 309 34.29 4.14 -9.66
CA VAL A 309 33.30 3.25 -9.03
C VAL A 309 32.63 3.90 -7.82
N LEU A 310 33.38 4.63 -6.99
CA LEU A 310 32.82 5.38 -5.86
C LEU A 310 31.90 6.51 -6.32
N SER A 311 32.22 7.18 -7.44
CA SER A 311 31.34 8.20 -8.02
C SER A 311 30.01 7.60 -8.47
N ILE A 312 30.05 6.41 -9.09
CA ILE A 312 28.85 5.66 -9.49
C ILE A 312 28.05 5.23 -8.25
N LEU A 313 28.69 4.70 -7.22
CA LEU A 313 28.01 4.33 -5.97
C LEU A 313 27.38 5.54 -5.28
N THR A 314 28.06 6.68 -5.28
CA THR A 314 27.54 7.93 -4.74
C THR A 314 26.34 8.41 -5.56
N TYR A 315 26.38 8.29 -6.89
CA TYR A 315 25.23 8.56 -7.75
C TYR A 315 24.05 7.64 -7.42
N PHE A 316 24.28 6.33 -7.26
CA PHE A 316 23.23 5.39 -6.84
C PHE A 316 22.67 5.70 -5.45
N LYS A 317 23.49 6.17 -4.51
CA LYS A 317 23.04 6.66 -3.20
C LYS A 317 22.01 7.77 -3.36
N TYR A 318 22.30 8.77 -4.18
CA TYR A 318 21.36 9.87 -4.45
C TYR A 318 20.08 9.37 -5.12
N TYR A 319 20.20 8.49 -6.11
CA TYR A 319 19.04 7.92 -6.79
C TYR A 319 18.14 7.11 -5.84
N CYS A 320 18.72 6.35 -4.92
CA CYS A 320 17.99 5.58 -3.91
C CYS A 320 17.34 6.43 -2.81
N TYR A 321 17.69 7.72 -2.71
CA TYR A 321 17.03 8.65 -1.79
C TYR A 321 15.76 9.27 -2.41
N ILE A 322 15.73 9.38 -3.74
CA ILE A 322 14.63 9.98 -4.50
C ILE A 322 13.51 8.93 -4.80
N VAL A 323 13.83 7.62 -4.72
CA VAL A 323 12.93 6.50 -5.10
C VAL A 323 12.70 5.49 -3.98
#